data_AF-A0A8J2KA57-F1
#
_entry.id   AF-A0A8J2KA57-F1
#
_cell.length_a   1.000
_cell.length_b   1.000
_cell.length_c   1.000
_cell.angle_alpha   90.00
_cell.angle_beta   90.00
_cell.angle_gamma   90.00
#
_symmetry.space_group_name_H-M   'P 1'
#
loop_
_entity.id
_entity.type
_entity.pdbx_description
1 polymer ?
#
loop_
_entity_poly.entity_id
_entity_poly.type
_entity_poly.pdbx_seq_one_letter_code
_entity_poly.pdbx_strand_id
1 'polypeptide(L)'
;WVLEFGKWDLQSELKKGPEARDAVDKYVDQAVLTVYNSTYSNDGVTPVTGIVDMEGYSLAQLSSVNTVEFEVLKLRLIFICLANLHSAYIINTNFVAQSFLNLVKPLLGRHFEKIEIYGTNKAIWMARILRTIPRNQIPSWYGGSEDFKPVKVYG
;
A
#
# COMPACT_ATOMS: atom_id res chain seq x y z
N TRP A 1 -1.58 6.92 -5.94
CA TRP A 1 -1.41 5.47 -6.24
C TRP A 1 -2.27 4.64 -5.31
N VAL A 2 -2.54 3.38 -5.65
CA VAL A 2 -3.28 2.45 -4.79
C VAL A 2 -2.47 1.16 -4.62
N LEU A 3 -2.36 0.67 -3.38
CA LEU A 3 -1.69 -0.55 -2.99
C LEU A 3 -2.67 -1.50 -2.30
N GLU A 4 -2.99 -2.63 -2.92
CA GLU A 4 -3.86 -3.68 -2.35
C GLU A 4 -3.08 -4.58 -1.38
N PHE A 5 -2.60 -4.00 -0.28
CA PHE A 5 -1.67 -4.60 0.66
C PHE A 5 -2.20 -5.90 1.28
N GLY A 6 -3.49 -5.94 1.64
CA GLY A 6 -4.12 -7.09 2.30
C GLY A 6 -4.31 -8.32 1.41
N LYS A 7 -4.36 -8.14 0.09
CA LYS A 7 -4.60 -9.23 -0.88
C LYS A 7 -3.32 -9.99 -1.27
N TRP A 8 -2.15 -9.54 -0.85
CA TRP A 8 -0.89 -10.21 -1.19
C TRP A 8 -0.69 -11.42 -0.29
N ASP A 9 -0.90 -12.62 -0.85
CA ASP A 9 -0.56 -13.89 -0.19
C ASP A 9 0.92 -14.22 -0.35
N LEU A 10 1.76 -13.48 0.38
CA LEU A 10 3.20 -13.72 0.40
C LEU A 10 3.55 -15.10 0.94
N GLN A 11 2.73 -15.67 1.82
CA GLN A 11 3.03 -16.97 2.39
C GLN A 11 3.01 -18.06 1.31
N SER A 12 2.01 -18.01 0.43
CA SER A 12 1.93 -18.90 -0.73
C SER A 12 3.11 -18.70 -1.68
N GLU A 13 3.49 -17.44 -1.96
CA GLU A 13 4.64 -17.14 -2.82
C GLU A 13 5.96 -17.66 -2.26
N LEU A 14 6.22 -17.43 -0.96
CA LEU A 14 7.47 -17.87 -0.33
C LEU A 14 7.60 -19.39 -0.21
N LYS A 15 6.48 -20.12 -0.18
CA LYS A 15 6.49 -21.59 -0.21
C LYS A 15 7.01 -22.16 -1.54
N LYS A 16 7.08 -21.36 -2.60
CA LYS A 16 7.60 -21.78 -3.92
C LYS A 16 9.13 -21.89 -3.96
N GLY A 17 9.83 -21.44 -2.92
CA GLY A 17 11.29 -21.58 -2.77
C GLY A 17 12.07 -20.28 -2.99
N PRO A 18 13.41 -20.34 -2.98
CA PRO A 18 14.28 -19.15 -2.98
C PRO A 18 14.10 -18.23 -4.20
N GLU A 19 13.84 -18.78 -5.39
CA GLU A 19 13.62 -17.98 -6.60
C GLU A 19 12.37 -17.08 -6.51
N ALA A 20 11.37 -17.49 -5.72
CA ALA A 20 10.19 -16.68 -5.48
C ALA A 20 10.48 -15.45 -4.60
N ARG A 21 11.47 -15.54 -3.71
CA ARG A 21 11.96 -14.39 -2.93
C ARG A 21 12.56 -13.32 -3.83
N ASP A 22 13.43 -13.72 -4.76
CA ASP A 22 14.03 -12.80 -5.72
C ASP A 22 12.98 -12.17 -6.65
N ALA A 23 11.95 -12.93 -7.02
CA ALA A 23 10.84 -12.41 -7.82
C ALA A 23 10.02 -11.36 -7.07
N VAL A 24 9.72 -11.58 -5.79
CA VAL A 24 9.02 -10.62 -4.94
C VAL A 24 9.86 -9.36 -4.73
N ASP A 25 11.16 -9.49 -4.46
CA ASP A 25 12.06 -8.35 -4.28
C ASP A 25 12.15 -7.50 -5.55
N LYS A 26 12.36 -8.14 -6.70
CA LYS A 26 12.38 -7.45 -8.01
C LYS A 26 11.06 -6.73 -8.29
N TYR A 27 9.94 -7.32 -7.88
CA TYR A 27 8.63 -6.70 -8.03
C TYR A 27 8.48 -5.46 -7.14
N VAL A 28 8.88 -5.54 -5.86
CA VAL A 28 8.88 -4.40 -4.95
C VAL A 28 9.76 -3.28 -5.52
N ASP A 29 10.93 -3.60 -6.06
CA ASP A 29 11.82 -2.64 -6.70
C ASP A 29 11.17 -1.97 -7.93
N GLN A 30 10.46 -2.74 -8.78
CA GLN A 30 9.73 -2.18 -9.92
C GLN A 30 8.59 -1.26 -9.49
N ALA A 31 7.84 -1.63 -8.45
CA ALA A 31 6.78 -0.79 -7.90
C ALA A 31 7.36 0.50 -7.32
N VAL A 32 8.48 0.41 -6.60
CA VAL A 32 9.24 1.57 -6.08
C VAL A 32 9.66 2.48 -7.22
N LEU A 33 10.30 1.95 -8.27
CA LEU A 33 10.76 2.73 -9.43
C LEU A 33 9.60 3.39 -10.17
N THR A 34 8.47 2.71 -10.30
CA THR A 34 7.27 3.26 -10.94
C THR A 34 6.74 4.46 -10.17
N VAL A 35 6.61 4.34 -8.84
CA VAL A 35 6.16 5.46 -8.02
C VAL A 35 7.20 6.59 -8.06
N TYR A 36 8.49 6.27 -7.93
CA TYR A 36 9.57 7.25 -8.01
C TYR A 36 9.52 8.04 -9.33
N ASN A 37 9.50 7.37 -10.48
CA ASN A 37 9.46 8.03 -11.78
C ASN A 37 8.16 8.83 -12.01
N SER A 38 7.04 8.43 -11.42
CA SER A 38 5.80 9.21 -11.47
C SER A 38 5.83 10.46 -10.58
N THR A 39 6.66 10.44 -9.54
CA THR A 39 6.79 11.51 -8.56
C THR A 39 7.84 12.53 -8.99
N TYR A 40 8.92 12.05 -9.60
CA TYR A 40 10.07 12.82 -10.06
C TYR A 40 10.03 12.90 -11.58
N SER A 41 9.53 14.02 -12.10
CA SER A 41 9.60 14.36 -13.52
C SER A 41 10.70 15.39 -13.76
N ASN A 42 11.08 15.60 -15.03
CA ASN A 42 12.02 16.68 -15.39
C ASN A 42 11.52 18.07 -14.98
N ASP A 43 10.22 18.23 -14.73
CA ASP A 43 9.57 19.48 -14.34
C ASP A 43 9.46 19.66 -12.80
N GLY A 44 9.96 18.69 -12.01
CA GLY A 44 10.03 18.78 -10.56
C GLY A 44 9.35 17.61 -9.81
N VAL A 45 9.18 17.81 -8.50
CA VAL A 45 8.62 16.82 -7.57
C VAL A 45 7.12 17.03 -7.40
N THR A 46 6.31 16.05 -7.80
CA THR A 46 4.85 16.08 -7.66
C THR A 46 4.45 15.51 -6.29
N PRO A 47 3.72 16.23 -5.44
CA PRO A 47 3.19 15.69 -4.19
C PRO A 47 2.26 14.50 -4.45
N VAL A 48 2.44 13.42 -3.69
CA VAL A 48 1.72 12.16 -3.95
C VAL A 48 0.67 11.89 -2.89
N THR A 49 -0.51 11.44 -3.32
CA THR A 49 -1.52 10.86 -2.43
C THR A 49 -1.62 9.33 -2.65
N GLY A 50 -1.54 8.57 -1.57
CA GLY A 50 -1.56 7.11 -1.58
C GLY A 50 -2.83 6.53 -0.94
N ILE A 51 -3.32 5.41 -1.46
CA ILE A 51 -4.33 4.57 -0.82
C ILE A 51 -3.70 3.20 -0.55
N VAL A 52 -3.74 2.74 0.69
CA VAL A 52 -3.31 1.41 1.10
C VAL A 52 -4.55 0.64 1.57
N ASP A 53 -4.93 -0.38 0.81
CA ASP A 53 -6.07 -1.23 1.13
C ASP A 53 -5.65 -2.47 1.92
N MET A 54 -6.14 -2.57 3.16
CA MET A 54 -5.88 -3.68 4.06
C MET A 54 -6.94 -4.80 3.97
N GLU A 55 -7.87 -4.73 3.01
CA GLU A 55 -8.83 -5.80 2.76
C GLU A 55 -8.13 -7.13 2.50
N GLY A 56 -8.53 -8.17 3.24
CA GLY A 56 -7.89 -9.50 3.18
C GLY A 56 -6.69 -9.69 4.10
N TYR A 57 -6.23 -8.64 4.80
CA TYR A 57 -5.14 -8.78 5.76
C TYR A 57 -5.57 -9.65 6.95
N SER A 58 -4.75 -10.63 7.29
CA SER A 58 -5.08 -11.70 8.24
C SER A 58 -3.86 -12.13 9.05
N LEU A 59 -4.05 -13.06 9.99
CA LEU A 59 -2.95 -13.62 10.76
C LEU A 59 -1.99 -14.45 9.90
N ALA A 60 -2.41 -14.91 8.71
CA ALA A 60 -1.54 -15.65 7.80
C ALA A 60 -0.31 -14.81 7.38
N GLN A 61 -0.48 -13.50 7.19
CA GLN A 61 0.63 -12.58 6.87
C GLN A 61 1.63 -12.44 8.04
N LEU A 62 1.20 -12.70 9.29
CA LEU A 62 2.03 -12.63 10.50
C LEU A 62 2.47 -14.02 11.00
N SER A 63 2.21 -15.08 10.23
CA SER A 63 2.33 -16.46 10.71
C SER A 63 3.76 -17.00 10.79
N SER A 64 4.74 -16.33 10.18
CA SER A 64 6.15 -16.76 10.18
C SER A 64 7.12 -15.58 10.20
N VAL A 65 8.34 -15.81 10.67
CA VAL A 65 9.40 -14.79 10.62
C VAL A 65 9.69 -14.36 9.18
N ASN A 66 9.72 -15.31 8.24
CA ASN A 66 9.92 -15.01 6.82
C ASN A 66 8.82 -14.08 6.30
N THR A 67 7.55 -14.36 6.57
CA THR A 67 6.45 -13.47 6.11
C THR A 67 6.55 -12.09 6.76
N VAL A 68 6.91 -12.01 8.05
CA VAL A 68 7.10 -10.72 8.73
C VAL A 68 8.28 -9.93 8.15
N GLU A 69 9.41 -10.56 7.84
CA GLU A 69 10.53 -9.91 7.14
C GLU A 69 10.09 -9.33 5.79
N PHE A 70 9.24 -10.04 5.05
CA PHE A 70 8.70 -9.53 3.78
C PHE A 70 7.66 -8.43 3.94
N GLU A 71 6.85 -8.46 5.00
CA GLU A 71 5.98 -7.34 5.36
C GLU A 71 6.81 -6.07 5.62
N VAL A 72 8.00 -6.21 6.22
CA VAL A 72 8.97 -5.10 6.37
C VAL A 72 9.53 -4.65 5.01
N LEU A 73 9.73 -5.54 4.04
CA LEU A 73 10.10 -5.15 2.68
C LEU A 73 9.00 -4.33 1.99
N LYS A 74 7.72 -4.68 2.17
CA LYS A 74 6.61 -3.84 1.70
C LYS A 74 6.62 -2.45 2.33
N LEU A 75 7.07 -2.32 3.59
CA LEU A 75 7.23 -1.00 4.21
C LEU A 75 8.23 -0.14 3.45
N ARG A 76 9.24 -0.69 2.77
CA ARG A 76 10.18 0.10 1.95
C ARG A 76 9.46 0.87 0.85
N LEU A 77 8.48 0.24 0.18
CA LEU A 77 7.62 0.92 -0.80
C LEU A 77 6.88 2.09 -0.15
N ILE A 78 6.33 1.87 1.04
CA ILE A 78 5.67 2.92 1.81
C ILE A 78 6.67 4.06 2.09
N PHE A 79 7.84 3.77 2.67
CA PHE A 79 8.87 4.76 3.02
C PHE A 79 9.36 5.61 1.86
N ILE A 80 9.53 5.04 0.67
CA ILE A 80 9.95 5.81 -0.50
C ILE A 80 8.81 6.74 -0.95
N CYS A 81 7.56 6.27 -0.90
CA CYS A 81 6.40 7.12 -1.11
C CYS A 81 6.33 8.24 -0.05
N LEU A 82 6.74 7.96 1.20
CA LEU A 82 6.65 8.89 2.33
C LEU A 82 7.47 10.18 2.15
N ALA A 83 8.59 10.12 1.41
CA ALA A 83 9.46 11.28 1.18
C ALA A 83 8.73 12.45 0.51
N ASN A 84 7.85 12.16 -0.45
CA ASN A 84 7.04 13.15 -1.17
C ASN A 84 5.54 12.99 -0.89
N LEU A 85 5.20 12.25 0.16
CA LEU A 85 3.81 12.02 0.53
C LEU A 85 3.19 13.35 0.97
N HIS A 86 2.10 13.72 0.31
CA HIS A 86 1.20 14.75 0.78
C HIS A 86 0.24 14.18 1.80
N SER A 87 -0.46 13.09 1.44
CA SER A 87 -1.39 12.38 2.32
C SER A 87 -1.47 10.88 1.95
N ALA A 88 -1.76 10.02 2.93
CA ALA A 88 -2.05 8.61 2.69
C ALA A 88 -3.33 8.18 3.42
N TYR A 89 -4.09 7.30 2.77
CA TYR A 89 -5.30 6.70 3.31
C TYR A 89 -5.09 5.21 3.48
N ILE A 90 -5.08 4.70 4.71
CA ILE A 90 -5.10 3.27 4.98
C ILE A 90 -6.55 2.87 5.25
N ILE A 91 -7.13 2.04 4.40
CA ILE A 91 -8.55 1.69 4.43
C ILE A 91 -8.75 0.20 4.69
N ASN A 92 -9.97 -0.18 5.04
CA ASN A 92 -10.35 -1.57 5.33
C ASN A 92 -9.53 -2.21 6.44
N THR A 93 -9.11 -1.41 7.43
CA THR A 93 -8.26 -1.87 8.53
C THR A 93 -9.07 -2.67 9.55
N ASN A 94 -8.93 -4.00 9.54
CA ASN A 94 -9.47 -4.88 10.59
C ASN A 94 -8.56 -4.93 11.83
N PHE A 95 -8.93 -5.71 12.85
CA PHE A 95 -8.15 -5.81 14.09
C PHE A 95 -6.70 -6.31 13.88
N VAL A 96 -6.48 -7.23 12.95
CA VAL A 96 -5.14 -7.75 12.65
C VAL A 96 -4.29 -6.69 11.95
N ALA A 97 -4.87 -6.01 10.96
CA ALA A 97 -4.23 -4.88 10.28
C ALA A 97 -3.88 -3.75 11.27
N GLN A 98 -4.75 -3.41 12.21
CA GLN A 98 -4.44 -2.44 13.27
C GLN A 98 -3.25 -2.87 14.12
N SER A 99 -3.18 -4.16 14.47
CA SER A 99 -2.08 -4.72 15.24
C SER A 99 -0.74 -4.57 14.50
N PHE A 100 -0.73 -4.88 13.19
CA PHE A 100 0.43 -4.66 12.34
C PHE A 100 0.81 -3.17 12.23
N LEU A 101 -0.16 -2.28 12.00
CA LEU A 101 0.09 -0.84 11.93
C LEU A 101 0.70 -0.29 13.21
N ASN A 102 0.28 -0.79 14.38
CA ASN A 102 0.87 -0.42 15.66
C ASN A 102 2.34 -0.86 15.78
N LEU A 103 2.70 -2.01 15.21
CA LEU A 103 4.07 -2.51 15.17
C LEU A 103 4.97 -1.64 14.28
N VAL A 104 4.45 -1.18 13.14
CA VAL A 104 5.25 -0.44 12.14
C VAL A 104 5.21 1.08 12.33
N LYS A 105 4.23 1.61 13.09
CA LYS A 105 4.08 3.04 13.38
C LYS A 105 5.38 3.71 13.87
N PRO A 106 6.18 3.12 14.78
CA PRO A 106 7.45 3.73 15.20
C PRO A 106 8.43 3.92 14.05
N LEU A 107 8.42 3.02 13.07
CA LEU A 107 9.30 3.10 11.90
C LEU A 107 8.90 4.27 10.99
N LEU A 108 7.59 4.57 10.89
CA LEU A 108 7.06 5.64 10.03
C LEU A 108 7.39 7.05 10.54
N GLY A 109 7.72 7.20 11.83
CA GLY A 109 8.12 8.47 12.44
C GLY A 109 7.14 9.61 12.15
N ARG A 110 7.67 10.77 11.73
CA ARG A 110 6.87 11.97 11.42
C ARG A 110 5.95 11.81 10.21
N HIS A 111 6.23 10.85 9.33
CA HIS A 111 5.36 10.61 8.17
C HIS A 111 4.00 10.07 8.57
N PHE A 112 3.87 9.48 9.77
CA PHE A 112 2.60 9.00 10.30
C PHE A 112 1.56 10.12 10.44
N GLU A 113 1.98 11.38 10.64
CA GLU A 113 1.08 12.54 10.72
C GLU A 113 0.32 12.80 9.40
N LYS A 114 0.84 12.29 8.28
CA LYS A 114 0.23 12.40 6.96
C LYS A 114 -0.69 11.23 6.62
N ILE A 115 -0.85 10.27 7.54
CA ILE A 115 -1.58 9.02 7.33
C ILE A 115 -2.91 9.07 8.07
N GLU A 116 -4.01 8.91 7.35
CA GLU A 116 -5.33 8.71 7.92
C GLU A 116 -5.72 7.23 7.84
N ILE A 117 -6.09 6.64 8.98
CA ILE A 117 -6.44 5.22 9.08
C ILE A 117 -7.94 5.07 9.27
N TYR A 118 -8.54 4.24 8.42
CA TYR A 118 -9.96 3.94 8.42
C TYR A 118 -10.20 2.44 8.58
N GLY A 119 -11.27 2.11 9.32
CA GLY A 119 -11.76 0.74 9.44
C GLY A 119 -12.46 0.25 8.16
N THR A 120 -13.29 -0.79 8.30
CA THR A 120 -13.98 -1.46 7.17
C THR A 120 -15.23 -0.73 6.66
N ASN A 121 -15.63 0.38 7.29
CA ASN A 121 -16.81 1.12 6.84
C ASN A 121 -16.52 1.91 5.56
N LYS A 122 -16.92 1.34 4.42
CA LYS A 122 -16.76 1.93 3.08
C LYS A 122 -17.33 3.33 2.94
N ALA A 123 -18.51 3.59 3.50
CA ALA A 123 -19.14 4.91 3.37
C ALA A 123 -18.27 6.01 4.00
N ILE A 124 -17.62 5.73 5.13
CA ILE A 124 -16.76 6.69 5.84
C ILE A 124 -15.50 6.98 5.05
N TRP A 125 -14.71 5.94 4.73
CA TRP A 125 -13.41 6.17 4.07
C TRP A 125 -13.58 6.68 2.65
N MET A 126 -14.60 6.22 1.92
CA MET A 126 -14.85 6.66 0.54
C MET A 126 -15.26 8.13 0.49
N ALA A 127 -16.10 8.57 1.43
CA ALA A 127 -16.47 9.99 1.53
C ALA A 127 -15.25 10.88 1.83
N ARG A 128 -14.26 10.39 2.59
CA ARG A 128 -13.01 11.13 2.80
C ARG A 128 -12.18 11.18 1.52
N ILE A 129 -11.92 10.04 0.90
CA ILE A 129 -11.06 9.95 -0.30
C ILE A 129 -11.61 10.84 -1.42
N LEU A 130 -12.92 10.80 -1.68
CA LEU A 130 -13.57 11.59 -2.73
C LEU A 130 -13.57 13.11 -2.47
N ARG A 131 -13.32 13.56 -1.23
CA ARG A 131 -13.13 14.98 -0.92
C ARG A 131 -11.73 15.48 -1.25
N THR A 132 -10.74 14.59 -1.29
CA THR A 132 -9.33 14.95 -1.45
C THR A 132 -8.80 14.60 -2.85
N ILE A 133 -9.24 13.48 -3.40
CA ILE A 133 -8.75 12.96 -4.68
C ILE A 133 -9.87 13.10 -5.74
N PRO A 134 -9.59 13.70 -6.91
CA PRO A 134 -10.56 13.75 -8.02
C PRO A 134 -11.07 12.36 -8.42
N ARG A 135 -12.35 12.24 -8.76
CA ARG A 135 -12.98 10.94 -9.08
C ARG A 135 -12.33 10.23 -10.27
N ASN A 136 -11.81 10.99 -11.23
CA ASN A 136 -11.09 10.48 -12.39
C ASN A 136 -9.64 10.06 -12.08
N GLN A 137 -9.21 10.08 -10.82
CA GLN A 137 -7.89 9.57 -10.40
C GLN A 137 -8.01 8.41 -9.41
N ILE A 138 -9.24 7.93 -9.20
CA ILE A 138 -9.56 6.85 -8.28
C ILE A 138 -10.11 5.70 -9.12
N PRO A 139 -9.66 4.45 -8.88
CA PRO A 139 -10.28 3.29 -9.49
C PRO A 139 -11.78 3.22 -9.20
N SER A 140 -12.56 2.74 -10.17
CA SER A 140 -14.01 2.57 -10.03
C SER A 140 -14.42 1.79 -8.77
N TRP A 141 -13.65 0.77 -8.38
CA TRP A 141 -13.92 -0.03 -7.17
C TRP A 141 -13.75 0.74 -5.83
N TYR A 142 -13.03 1.87 -5.84
CA TYR A 142 -12.94 2.83 -4.72
C TYR A 142 -13.87 4.06 -4.89
N GLY A 143 -14.83 4.02 -5.81
CA GLY A 143 -15.85 5.06 -5.99
C GLY A 143 -15.49 6.17 -7.00
N GLY A 144 -14.39 6.00 -7.73
CA GLY A 144 -13.99 6.86 -8.83
C GLY A 144 -14.66 6.52 -10.16
N SER A 145 -14.17 7.11 -11.24
CA SER A 145 -14.71 6.98 -12.60
C SER A 145 -13.71 6.46 -13.63
N GLU A 146 -12.47 6.17 -13.23
CA GLU A 146 -11.51 5.53 -14.12
C GLU A 146 -11.62 3.99 -14.03
N ASP A 147 -11.63 3.34 -15.19
CA ASP A 147 -11.21 1.96 -15.34
C ASP A 147 -9.69 1.90 -15.17
N PHE A 148 -9.27 2.15 -13.94
CA PHE A 148 -7.86 2.06 -13.56
C PHE A 148 -7.43 0.62 -13.83
N LYS A 149 -6.42 0.43 -14.68
CA LYS A 149 -5.75 -0.86 -14.74
C LYS A 149 -4.91 -0.93 -13.46
N PRO A 150 -5.30 -1.75 -12.47
CA PRO A 150 -4.41 -1.94 -11.33
C PRO A 150 -3.08 -2.42 -11.92
N VAL A 151 -1.96 -2.01 -11.33
CA VAL A 151 -0.73 -2.78 -11.53
C VAL A 151 -1.09 -4.18 -11.06
N LYS A 152 -1.36 -5.08 -12.02
CA LYS A 152 -1.82 -6.44 -11.72
C LYS A 152 -0.66 -7.08 -10.96
N VAL A 153 -0.85 -7.22 -9.65
CA VAL A 153 0.20 -7.74 -8.78
C VAL A 153 0.43 -9.22 -9.05
N TYR A 154 -0.60 -9.95 -9.49
CA TYR A 154 -0.47 -11.25 -10.13
C TYR A 154 -1.67 -11.54 -11.05
N GLY A 155 -1.41 -12.40 -12.02
CA GLY A 155 -2.34 -13.12 -12.89
C GLY A 155 -1.58 -14.27 -13.49
#